data_AF-A0A357V6R0-F1
#
_entry.id   AF-A0A357V6R0-F1
#
_cell.length_a   1.000
_cell.length_b   1.000
_cell.length_c   1.000
_cell.angle_alpha   90.00
_cell.angle_beta   90.00
_cell.angle_gamma   90.00
#
_symmetry.space_group_name_H-M   'P 1'
#
loop_
_entity.id
_entity.type
_entity.pdbx_description
1 polymer ?
#
loop_
_entity_poly.entity_id
_entity_poly.type
_entity_poly.pdbx_seq_one_letter_code
_entity_poly.pdbx_strand_id
1 'polypeptide(L)' 'MGMEAIPMDSGSLYRLLAWLSPGYPVGAFAYSHGLEWAVETGAVADRAGLERWLRDLLAHGGAWSDA' A
#
# COMPACT_ATOMS: atom_id res chain seq x y z
N MET A 1 3.31 28.25 -3.02
CA MET A 1 3.50 27.89 -1.60
C MET A 1 4.43 26.70 -1.58
N GLY A 2 5.73 26.96 -1.40
CA GLY A 2 6.75 25.91 -1.47
C GLY A 2 6.65 25.00 -0.26
N MET A 3 6.64 23.69 -0.50
CA MET A 3 6.61 22.68 0.55
C MET A 3 8.03 22.59 1.14
N GLU A 4 8.32 23.45 2.11
CA GLU A 4 9.59 23.38 2.85
C GLU A 4 9.62 22.04 3.59
N ALA A 5 10.63 21.21 3.29
CA ALA A 5 10.77 19.90 3.90
C ALA A 5 11.01 20.10 5.40
N ILE A 6 10.08 19.62 6.23
CA ILE A 6 10.24 19.62 7.68
C ILE A 6 11.47 18.76 8.00
N PRO A 7 12.53 19.30 8.64
CA PRO A 7 13.70 18.50 8.96
C PRO A 7 13.29 17.36 9.90
N MET A 8 13.40 16.11 9.44
CA MET A 8 13.23 14.95 10.31
C MET A 8 14.53 14.66 11.04
N ASP A 9 14.51 14.66 12.38
CA ASP A 9 15.61 14.07 13.14
C ASP A 9 15.68 12.56 12.92
N SER A 10 16.87 11.98 13.06
CA SER A 10 17.08 10.55 12.81
C SER A 10 16.17 9.64 13.65
N GLY A 11 15.84 10.04 14.88
CA GLY A 11 14.95 9.28 15.76
C GLY A 11 13.50 9.27 15.27
N SER A 12 13.03 10.38 14.71
CA SER A 12 11.71 10.47 14.05
C SER A 12 11.67 9.62 12.79
N LEU A 13 12.74 9.64 11.98
CA LEU A 13 12.85 8.78 10.79
C LEU A 13 12.85 7.29 11.16
N TYR A 14 13.61 6.88 12.19
CA TYR A 14 13.62 5.48 12.63
C TYR A 14 12.25 4.99 13.11
N ARG A 15 11.48 5.83 13.81
CA ARG A 15 10.11 5.48 14.23
C ARG A 15 9.18 5.33 13.04
N LEU A 16 9.27 6.24 12.06
CA LEU A 16 8.48 6.15 10.82
C LEU A 16 8.77 4.84 10.07
N LEU A 17 10.05 4.48 9.90
CA LEU A 17 10.44 3.23 9.24
C LEU A 17 9.97 1.99 10.01
N ALA A 18 9.98 2.04 11.34
CA ALA A 18 9.48 0.94 12.16
C ALA A 18 7.97 0.74 11.98
N TRP A 19 7.18 1.83 11.92
CA TRP A 19 5.74 1.77 11.68
C TRP A 19 5.36 1.31 10.27
N LEU A 20 6.13 1.71 9.25
CA LEU A 20 5.89 1.33 7.86
C LEU A 20 6.53 -0.01 7.47
N SER A 21 7.20 -0.68 8.41
CA SER A 21 7.80 -1.99 8.17
C SER A 21 6.71 -3.04 7.90
N PRO A 22 6.87 -3.89 6.88
CA PRO A 22 6.00 -5.06 6.69
C PRO A 22 5.97 -6.02 7.89
N GLY A 23 7.00 -5.97 8.75
CA GLY A 23 7.07 -6.74 9.99
C GLY A 23 6.33 -6.10 11.18
N TYR A 24 5.72 -4.93 11.00
CA TYR A 24 4.96 -4.27 12.08
C TYR A 24 3.72 -5.11 12.42
N PRO A 25 3.46 -5.41 13.70
CA PRO A 25 2.51 -6.47 14.10
C PRO A 25 1.05 -6.00 14.09
N VAL A 26 0.62 -5.38 12.99
CA VAL A 26 -0.76 -4.92 12.76
C VAL A 26 -1.51 -5.76 11.72
N GLY A 27 -0.83 -6.74 11.11
CA GLY A 27 -1.39 -7.61 10.07
C GLY A 27 -1.16 -7.03 8.67
N ALA A 28 -0.08 -7.45 8.01
CA ALA A 28 0.35 -6.95 6.70
C ALA A 28 -0.63 -7.24 5.54
N PHE A 29 -1.63 -8.10 5.76
CA PHE A 29 -2.54 -8.62 4.72
C PHE A 29 -3.89 -7.89 4.66
N ALA A 30 -4.11 -6.81 5.41
CA ALA A 30 -5.37 -6.07 5.38
C ALA A 30 -5.79 -5.60 3.96
N TYR A 31 -4.80 -5.43 3.06
CA TYR A 31 -4.98 -4.97 1.69
C TYR A 31 -4.95 -6.08 0.63
N SER A 32 -4.85 -7.36 1.00
CA SER A 32 -4.87 -8.47 0.02
C SER A 32 -6.27 -8.86 -0.46
N HIS A 33 -7.31 -8.20 0.06
CA HIS A 33 -8.69 -8.49 -0.26
C HIS A 33 -8.92 -8.46 -1.78
N GLY A 34 -9.56 -9.51 -2.29
CA GLY A 34 -9.92 -9.61 -3.71
C GLY A 34 -8.76 -9.90 -4.68
N LEU A 35 -7.49 -9.88 -4.25
CA LEU A 35 -6.37 -10.23 -5.14
C LEU A 35 -6.41 -11.71 -5.52
N GLU A 36 -6.70 -12.60 -4.56
CA GLU A 36 -6.87 -14.04 -4.79
C GLU A 36 -7.94 -14.30 -5.85
N TRP A 37 -9.10 -13.66 -5.71
CA TRP A 37 -10.19 -13.75 -6.69
C TRP A 37 -9.82 -13.15 -8.06
N ALA A 38 -9.07 -12.04 -8.09
CA ALA A 38 -8.60 -11.43 -9.33
C ALA A 38 -7.61 -12.34 -10.09
N VAL A 39 -6.82 -13.14 -9.37
CA VAL A 39 -5.97 -14.18 -9.96
C VAL A 39 -6.82 -15.34 -10.45
N GLU A 40 -7.74 -15.86 -9.62
CA GLU A 40 -8.62 -16.99 -9.98
C GLU A 40 -9.48 -16.72 -11.22
N THR A 41 -9.95 -15.48 -11.39
CA THR A 41 -10.75 -15.07 -12.55
C THR A 41 -9.92 -14.68 -13.78
N GLY A 42 -8.59 -14.67 -13.66
CA GLY A 42 -7.67 -14.29 -14.74
C GLY A 42 -7.55 -12.79 -14.99
N ALA A 43 -8.17 -11.94 -14.17
CA ALA A 43 -7.98 -10.48 -14.23
C ALA A 43 -6.52 -10.08 -13.93
N VAL A 44 -5.84 -10.85 -13.07
CA VAL A 44 -4.40 -10.75 -12.79
C VAL A 44 -3.72 -12.06 -13.20
N ALA A 45 -3.30 -12.14 -14.46
CA ALA A 45 -2.55 -13.29 -14.99
C ALA A 45 -1.06 -13.00 -15.20
N ASP A 46 -0.65 -11.73 -15.13
CA ASP A 46 0.71 -11.29 -15.38
C ASP A 46 1.03 -9.98 -14.62
N ARG A 47 2.28 -9.52 -14.77
CA ARG A 47 2.79 -8.27 -14.19
C ARG A 47 1.94 -7.06 -14.59
N ALA A 48 1.53 -6.95 -15.84
CA ALA A 48 0.77 -5.80 -16.32
C ALA A 48 -0.67 -5.80 -15.77
N GLY A 49 -1.27 -6.97 -15.63
CA GLY A 49 -2.55 -7.18 -14.95
C GLY A 49 -2.49 -6.76 -13.49
N LEU A 50 -1.45 -7.19 -12.77
CA LEU A 50 -1.24 -6.78 -11.38
C LEU A 50 -1.07 -5.25 -11.26
N GLU A 51 -0.27 -4.63 -12.13
CA GLU A 51 -0.07 -3.18 -12.12
C GLU A 51 -1.37 -2.41 -12.37
N ARG A 52 -2.22 -2.88 -13.30
CA ARG A 52 -3.55 -2.28 -13.51
C ARG A 52 -4.44 -2.43 -12.29
N TRP A 53 -4.53 -3.64 -11.74
CA TRP A 53 -5.33 -3.93 -10.55
C TRP A 53 -4.92 -3.05 -9.35
N LEU A 54 -3.61 -2.86 -9.11
CA LEU A 54 -3.12 -1.98 -8.07
C LEU A 54 -3.49 -0.51 -8.30
N ARG A 55 -3.42 -0.03 -9.55
CA ARG A 55 -3.84 1.35 -9.89
C ARG A 55 -5.31 1.55 -9.60
N ASP A 56 -6.15 0.59 -9.98
CA ASP A 56 -7.59 0.66 -9.74
C ASP A 56 -7.90 0.59 -8.24
N LEU A 57 -7.22 -0.28 -7.49
CA LEU A 57 -7.34 -0.36 -6.04
C LEU A 57 -7.01 0.98 -5.35
N LEU A 58 -5.93 1.64 -5.78
CA LEU A 58 -5.50 2.92 -5.22
C LEU A 58 -6.41 4.08 -5.64
N ALA A 59 -6.90 4.08 -6.87
CA ALA A 59 -7.71 5.18 -7.42
C ALA A 59 -9.19 5.07 -7.03
N HIS A 60 -9.71 3.86 -6.90
CA HIS A 60 -11.15 3.58 -6.84
C HIS A 60 -11.54 2.54 -5.77
N GLY A 61 -10.58 1.84 -5.18
CA GLY A 61 -10.82 0.77 -4.21
C GLY A 61 -10.82 1.24 -2.75
N GLY A 62 -10.87 0.26 -1.84
CA GLY A 62 -11.00 0.49 -0.39
C GLY A 62 -9.78 1.12 0.29
N ALA A 63 -8.71 1.43 -0.44
CA ALA A 63 -7.52 2.09 0.11
C ALA A 63 -7.84 3.45 0.78
N TRP A 64 -8.93 4.10 0.37
CA TRP A 64 -9.42 5.34 0.96
C TRP A 64 -10.21 5.15 2.26
N SER A 65 -10.67 3.93 2.54
CA SER A 65 -11.52 3.63 3.70
C SER A 65 -10.73 3.40 4.99
N ASP A 66 -9.41 3.19 4.88
CA ASP A 66 -8.48 2.90 5.98
C ASP A 66 -7.60 4.11 6.36
N ALA A 67 -7.84 5.26 5.73
CA ALA A 67 -7.07 6.50 5.88
C ALA A 67 -7.65 7.46 6.94
#